data_AF-A0A6G3MK46-F1
#
_entry.id   AF-A0A6G3MK46-F1
#
_cell.length_a   1.000
_cell.length_b   1.000
_cell.length_c   1.000
_cell.angle_alpha   90.00
_cell.angle_beta   90.00
_cell.angle_gamma   90.00
#
_symmetry.space_group_name_H-M   'P 1'
#
loop_
_entity.id
_entity.type
_entity.pdbx_description
1 polymer ?
#
loop_
_entity_poly.entity_id
_entity_poly.type
_entity_poly.pdbx_seq_one_letter_code
_entity_poly.pdbx_strand_id
1 'polypeptide(L)'
;MEMPVNLRTPCPNRIYEDTGVAFTIGAIGGIIFQCGQAIFTRSRSRTLLKIGSKLRYRVPTTCGSFALWGLSFSLCECSLQFIGVKNQAASAVIAGSFTGALLAAQSLICL
;
A
#
# COMPACT_ATOMS: atom_id res chain seq x y z
N MET A 1 -3.06 0.42 -20.18
CA MET A 1 -2.37 1.70 -20.41
C MET A 1 -0.88 1.45 -20.32
N GLU A 2 -0.24 1.15 -21.46
CA GLU A 2 1.22 1.10 -21.55
C GLU A 2 1.76 2.53 -21.46
N MET A 3 2.53 2.81 -20.39
CA MET A 3 3.29 4.04 -20.28
C MET A 3 4.59 3.87 -21.09
N PRO A 4 4.96 4.80 -21.98
CA PRO A 4 6.16 4.68 -22.81
C PRO A 4 7.42 4.57 -21.94
N VAL A 5 8.30 3.64 -22.33
CA VAL A 5 9.50 3.18 -21.59
C VAL A 5 10.50 4.30 -21.25
N ASN A 6 10.43 5.45 -21.95
CA ASN A 6 11.32 6.61 -21.74
C ASN A 6 10.93 7.52 -20.55
N LEU A 7 9.77 7.31 -19.90
CA LEU A 7 9.35 8.11 -18.75
C LEU A 7 9.39 7.33 -17.42
N ARG A 8 9.76 6.05 -17.44
CA ARG A 8 9.86 5.25 -16.21
C ARG A 8 11.21 5.51 -15.55
N THR A 9 11.18 5.90 -14.29
CA THR A 9 12.37 5.91 -13.44
C THR A 9 12.98 4.50 -13.40
N PRO A 10 14.31 4.36 -13.61
CA PRO A 10 14.96 3.05 -13.55
C PRO A 10 14.88 2.47 -12.13
N CYS A 11 14.87 1.14 -11.99
CA CYS A 11 15.14 0.50 -10.70
C CYS A 11 16.55 0.95 -10.25
N PRO A 12 16.75 1.46 -9.02
CA PRO A 12 15.90 1.35 -7.82
C PRO A 12 15.00 2.56 -7.53
N ASN A 13 15.12 3.68 -8.25
CA ASN A 13 14.41 4.93 -7.95
C ASN A 13 12.88 4.76 -7.97
N ARG A 14 12.38 3.91 -8.86
CA ARG A 14 10.96 3.55 -8.96
C ARG A 14 10.37 2.98 -7.66
N ILE A 15 11.16 2.23 -6.89
CA ILE A 15 10.71 1.59 -5.64
C ILE A 15 10.34 2.67 -4.60
N TYR A 16 11.17 3.70 -4.47
CA TYR A 16 10.93 4.79 -3.52
C TYR A 16 9.71 5.62 -3.92
N GLU A 17 9.53 5.87 -5.22
CA GLU A 17 8.38 6.58 -5.76
C GLU A 17 7.08 5.81 -5.52
N ASP A 18 7.03 4.52 -5.86
CA ASP A 18 5.87 3.65 -5.66
C ASP A 18 5.53 3.49 -4.16
N THR A 19 6.55 3.31 -3.31
CA THR A 19 6.37 3.21 -1.85
C THR A 19 5.81 4.50 -1.27
N GLY A 20 6.31 5.66 -1.73
CA GLY A 20 5.84 6.97 -1.30
C GLY A 20 4.40 7.24 -1.73
N VAL A 21 4.05 6.90 -2.98
CA VAL A 21 2.67 7.00 -3.48
C VAL A 21 1.75 6.07 -2.67
N ALA A 22 2.16 4.83 -2.40
CA ALA A 22 1.37 3.91 -1.59
C ALA A 22 1.20 4.40 -0.14
N PHE A 23 2.25 4.97 0.45
CA PHE A 23 2.20 5.60 1.79
C PHE A 23 1.16 6.73 1.83
N THR A 24 1.18 7.64 0.86
CA THR A 24 0.24 8.77 0.81
C THR A 24 -1.21 8.31 0.60
N ILE A 25 -1.43 7.31 -0.26
CA ILE A 25 -2.75 6.65 -0.42
C ILE A 25 -3.22 6.06 0.91
N GLY A 26 -2.36 5.36 1.65
CA GLY A 26 -2.68 4.79 2.95
C GLY A 26 -2.97 5.85 4.02
N ALA A 27 -2.25 6.97 4.01
CA ALA A 27 -2.48 8.09 4.93
C ALA A 27 -3.83 8.77 4.66
N ILE A 28 -4.08 9.16 3.41
CA ILE A 28 -5.31 9.85 3.00
C ILE A 28 -6.50 8.92 3.17
N GLY A 29 -6.43 7.70 2.64
CA GLY A 29 -7.49 6.70 2.75
C GLY A 29 -7.79 6.31 4.20
N GLY A 30 -6.74 6.15 5.03
CA GLY A 30 -6.90 5.86 6.46
C GLY A 30 -7.61 6.97 7.22
N ILE A 31 -7.30 8.23 6.94
CA ILE A 31 -7.97 9.39 7.56
C ILE A 31 -9.43 9.44 7.10
N ILE A 32 -9.69 9.36 5.79
CA ILE A 32 -11.05 9.44 5.22
C ILE A 32 -11.91 8.31 5.77
N PHE A 33 -11.40 7.08 5.82
CA PHE A 33 -12.16 5.92 6.29
C PHE A 33 -12.53 6.03 7.77
N GLN A 34 -11.61 6.50 8.62
CA GLN A 34 -11.90 6.64 10.05
C GLN A 34 -12.80 7.84 10.34
N CYS A 35 -12.66 8.95 9.60
CA CYS A 35 -13.56 10.09 9.68
C CYS A 35 -14.98 9.72 9.18
N GLY A 36 -15.07 9.01 8.06
CA GLY A 36 -16.33 8.55 7.49
C GLY A 36 -17.10 7.65 8.45
N GLN A 37 -16.47 6.60 8.97
CA GLN A 37 -17.10 5.71 9.97
C GLN A 37 -17.58 6.45 11.22
N ALA A 38 -16.85 7.49 11.63
CA ALA A 38 -17.23 8.28 12.79
C ALA A 38 -18.45 9.19 12.54
N ILE A 39 -18.68 9.62 11.29
CA ILE A 39 -19.89 10.35 10.89
C ILE A 39 -21.11 9.41 10.83
N PHE A 40 -20.93 8.17 10.36
CA PHE A 40 -22.00 7.17 10.28
C PHE A 40 -22.39 6.58 11.65
N THR A 41 -21.50 6.64 12.65
CA THR A 41 -21.80 6.21 14.01
C THR A 41 -22.61 7.28 14.77
N ARG A 42 -23.86 6.97 15.14
CA ARG A 42 -24.91 7.87 15.70
C ARG A 42 -24.56 8.65 17.00
N SER A 43 -23.37 8.50 17.59
CA SER A 43 -22.95 9.19 18.82
C SER A 43 -22.07 10.41 18.49
N ARG A 44 -22.66 11.58 18.23
CA ARG A 44 -21.93 12.75 17.68
C ARG A 44 -21.04 13.50 18.69
N SER A 45 -21.42 13.56 19.97
CA SER A 45 -20.78 14.49 20.93
C SER A 45 -19.53 13.97 21.64
N ARG A 46 -19.34 12.65 21.80
CA ARG A 46 -18.10 12.06 22.38
C ARG A 46 -17.11 11.57 21.32
N THR A 47 -17.40 11.85 20.04
CA THR A 47 -16.74 11.22 18.91
C THR A 47 -15.52 11.99 18.42
N LEU A 48 -15.46 13.32 18.55
CA LEU A 48 -14.29 14.09 18.11
C LEU A 48 -13.00 13.74 18.88
N LEU A 49 -13.07 13.66 20.22
CA LEU A 49 -11.93 13.22 21.04
C LEU A 49 -11.56 11.75 20.78
N LYS A 50 -12.55 10.89 20.51
CA LYS A 50 -12.32 9.46 20.17
C LYS A 50 -11.77 9.27 18.76
N ILE A 51 -12.12 10.14 17.81
CA ILE A 51 -11.58 10.16 16.44
C ILE A 51 -10.10 10.49 16.49
N GLY A 52 -9.70 11.54 17.22
CA GLY A 52 -8.30 11.96 17.31
C GLY A 52 -7.38 10.84 17.80
N SER A 53 -7.77 10.17 18.88
CA SER A 53 -7.03 9.01 19.39
C SER A 53 -7.03 7.84 18.40
N LYS A 54 -8.17 7.53 17.77
CA LYS A 54 -8.25 6.45 16.77
C LYS A 54 -7.41 6.71 15.52
N LEU A 55 -7.41 7.94 15.01
CA LEU A 55 -6.57 8.34 13.87
C LEU A 55 -5.09 8.14 14.20
N ARG A 56 -4.67 8.60 15.38
CA ARG A 56 -3.27 8.55 15.80
C ARG A 56 -2.70 7.14 15.89
N TYR A 57 -3.52 6.14 16.24
CA TYR A 57 -3.07 4.74 16.28
C TYR A 57 -3.31 3.98 14.97
N ARG A 58 -4.42 4.23 14.26
CA ARG A 58 -4.81 3.40 13.10
C ARG A 58 -4.25 3.90 11.78
N VAL A 59 -4.18 5.22 11.57
CA VAL A 59 -3.64 5.81 10.33
C VAL A 59 -2.18 5.40 10.11
N PRO A 60 -1.24 5.51 11.08
CA PRO A 60 0.15 5.10 10.82
C PRO A 60 0.28 3.61 10.52
N THR A 61 -0.53 2.75 11.17
CA THR A 61 -0.55 1.31 10.87
C THR A 61 -1.00 1.04 9.44
N THR A 62 -2.13 1.63 9.02
CA THR A 62 -2.63 1.49 7.64
C THR A 62 -1.62 2.03 6.63
N CYS A 63 -1.04 3.18 6.91
CA CYS A 63 -0.03 3.81 6.06
C CYS A 63 1.22 2.92 5.90
N GLY A 64 1.70 2.32 6.98
CA GLY A 64 2.81 1.35 6.95
C GLY A 64 2.48 0.08 6.17
N SER A 65 1.27 -0.47 6.33
CA SER A 65 0.83 -1.64 5.55
C SER A 65 0.76 -1.35 4.06
N PHE A 66 0.25 -0.19 3.66
CA PHE A 66 0.22 0.22 2.25
C PHE A 66 1.62 0.50 1.69
N ALA A 67 2.51 1.10 2.48
CA ALA A 67 3.90 1.30 2.08
C ALA A 67 4.61 -0.05 1.87
N LEU A 68 4.43 -1.02 2.78
CA LEU A 68 5.02 -2.36 2.64
C LEU A 68 4.45 -3.10 1.41
N TRP A 69 3.16 -2.92 1.14
CA TRP A 69 2.52 -3.47 -0.05
C TRP A 69 3.14 -2.89 -1.34
N GLY A 70 3.26 -1.56 -1.46
CA GLY A 70 3.90 -0.92 -2.61
C GLY A 70 5.37 -1.31 -2.76
N LEU A 71 6.10 -1.36 -1.65
CA LEU A 71 7.51 -1.76 -1.61
C LEU A 71 7.71 -3.19 -2.12
N SER A 72 6.96 -4.16 -1.58
CA SER A 72 7.08 -5.57 -1.97
C SER A 72 6.62 -5.83 -3.40
N PHE A 73 5.59 -5.13 -3.89
CA PHE A 73 5.17 -5.20 -5.29
C PHE A 73 6.27 -4.73 -6.24
N SER A 74 6.83 -3.54 -6.02
CA SER A 74 7.87 -2.96 -6.90
C SER A 74 9.21 -3.71 -6.81
N LEU A 75 9.55 -4.27 -5.64
CA LEU A 75 10.72 -5.16 -5.49
C LEU A 75 10.58 -6.43 -6.33
N CYS A 76 9.39 -7.03 -6.36
CA CYS A 76 9.12 -8.21 -7.19
C CYS A 76 9.19 -7.88 -8.67
N GLU A 77 8.62 -6.74 -9.11
CA GLU A 77 8.72 -6.30 -10.50
C GLU A 77 10.18 -6.09 -10.94
N CYS A 78 11.00 -5.39 -10.15
CA CYS A 78 12.41 -5.17 -10.48
C CYS A 78 13.21 -6.49 -10.49
N SER A 79 12.91 -7.42 -9.58
CA SER A 79 13.56 -8.74 -9.54
C SER A 79 13.20 -9.61 -10.76
N LEU A 80 11.94 -9.60 -11.19
CA LEU A 80 11.47 -10.33 -12.37
C LEU A 80 12.05 -9.75 -13.67
N GLN A 81 12.22 -8.42 -13.75
CA GLN A 81 12.92 -7.79 -14.87
C GLN A 81 14.40 -8.22 -14.93
N PHE A 82 15.06 -8.38 -13.78
CA PHE A 82 16.44 -8.89 -13.72
C PHE A 82 16.54 -10.34 -14.19
N ILE A 83 15.52 -11.16 -13.92
CA ILE A 83 15.42 -12.57 -14.38
C ILE A 83 15.06 -12.67 -15.87
N GLY A 84 14.77 -11.54 -16.54
CA GLY A 84 14.51 -11.49 -17.98
C GLY A 84 13.03 -11.55 -18.36
N VAL A 85 12.11 -11.45 -17.39
CA VAL A 85 10.66 -11.35 -17.66
C VAL A 85 10.35 -9.91 -18.07
N LYS A 86 10.30 -9.64 -19.38
CA LYS A 86 10.03 -8.30 -19.94
C LYS A 86 8.54 -7.95 -20.08
N ASN A 87 7.65 -8.93 -19.91
CA ASN A 87 6.20 -8.74 -20.08
C ASN A 87 5.61 -8.03 -18.86
N GLN A 88 5.25 -6.74 -19.00
CA GLN A 88 4.70 -5.93 -17.90
C GLN A 88 3.44 -6.54 -17.27
N ALA A 89 2.59 -7.22 -18.06
CA ALA A 89 1.40 -7.88 -17.52
C ALA A 89 1.75 -9.12 -16.68
N ALA A 90 2.73 -9.93 -17.11
CA ALA A 90 3.15 -11.11 -16.38
C ALA A 90 3.91 -10.75 -15.09
N SER A 91 4.79 -9.73 -15.16
CA SER A 91 5.50 -9.24 -13.96
C SER A 91 4.52 -8.70 -12.92
N ALA A 92 3.48 -7.98 -13.34
CA ALA A 92 2.46 -7.44 -12.45
C ALA A 92 1.59 -8.53 -11.79
N VAL A 93 1.19 -9.57 -12.52
CA VAL A 93 0.37 -10.68 -11.96
C VAL A 93 1.18 -11.49 -10.93
N ILE A 94 2.43 -11.82 -11.26
CA ILE A 94 3.32 -12.58 -10.37
C ILE A 94 3.70 -11.75 -9.14
N ALA A 95 4.03 -10.47 -9.34
CA ALA A 95 4.29 -9.56 -8.23
C ALA A 95 3.05 -9.46 -7.33
N GLY A 96 1.87 -9.27 -7.92
CA GLY A 96 0.59 -9.18 -7.21
C GLY A 96 0.29 -10.41 -6.36
N SER A 97 0.42 -11.62 -6.92
CA SER A 97 0.21 -12.87 -6.17
C SER A 97 1.24 -13.06 -5.06
N PHE A 98 2.51 -12.69 -5.29
CA PHE A 98 3.55 -12.75 -4.27
C PHE A 98 3.27 -11.76 -3.12
N THR A 99 2.92 -10.51 -3.41
CA THR A 99 2.47 -9.55 -2.39
C THR A 99 1.30 -10.10 -1.58
N GLY A 100 0.27 -10.64 -2.25
CA GLY A 100 -0.90 -11.22 -1.59
C GLY A 100 -0.54 -12.38 -0.67
N ALA A 101 0.33 -13.28 -1.12
CA ALA A 101 0.84 -14.39 -0.31
C ALA A 101 1.64 -13.89 0.90
N LEU A 102 2.45 -12.85 0.74
CA LEU A 102 3.24 -12.26 1.82
C LEU A 102 2.35 -11.64 2.90
N LEU A 103 1.30 -10.91 2.50
CA LEU A 103 0.32 -10.34 3.42
C LEU A 103 -0.50 -11.43 4.11
N ALA A 104 -0.88 -12.50 3.40
CA ALA A 104 -1.55 -13.65 4.00
C ALA A 104 -0.64 -14.36 5.01
N ALA A 105 0.65 -14.52 4.72
CA ALA A 105 1.61 -15.13 5.62
C ALA A 105 1.78 -14.34 6.93
N GLN A 106 1.70 -13.00 6.89
CA GLN A 106 1.72 -12.18 8.10
C GLN A 106 0.52 -12.46 9.02
N SER A 107 -0.65 -12.75 8.45
CA SER A 107 -1.82 -13.14 9.24
C SER A 107 -1.70 -14.54 9.85
N LEU A 108 -0.92 -15.43 9.22
CA LEU A 108 -0.71 -16.81 9.64
C LEU A 108 0.36 -16.97 10.73
N ILE A 109 1.41 -16.15 10.71
CA ILE A 109 2.56 -16.23 11.65
C ILE A 109 2.23 -15.73 13.06
N CYS A 110 1.09 -15.06 13.25
CA CYS A 110 0.67 -14.51 14.53
C CYS A 110 -0.45 -15.31 15.21
N LEU A 111 -0.60 -16.60 14.86
CA LEU A 111 -1.51 -17.58 15.47
C LEU A 111 -0.70 -18.57 16.33
#